data_AF-A0A5N6QDG2-F1
#
_entry.id   AF-A0A5N6QDG2-F1
#
_cell.length_a   1.000
_cell.length_b   1.000
_cell.length_c   1.000
_cell.angle_alpha   90.00
_cell.angle_beta   90.00
_cell.angle_gamma   90.00
#
_symmetry.space_group_name_H-M   'P 1'
#
loop_
_entity.id
_entity.type
_entity.pdbx_description
1 polymer ?
#
loop_
_entity_poly.entity_id
_entity_poly.type
_entity_poly.pdbx_seq_one_letter_code
_entity_poly.pdbx_strand_id
1 'polypeptide(L)'
;MEEEPKAPPHVLIFPLPAQGPVNSMLKLAELLSLAGIHVTFLNTVHNHDRLVRYTNVLARFACFPGFQFKTIPDGLPADNPRAGDHFMELFDSLNSVTKPIFRKMLFSGQLNSNSSRLPVSCIIADGVFSFPIDVGDELGIPVIHFRTISACSFWAFFCVLDIIEAGELPIRGNEDMDRLISSVPGMETFLRCRDLPSFCRVSNPAEPSYLQLIVKETRQSPRARALILNTFEELEGPVLSHIRTHCPQIYTIGPLHALMKRKLGSETITFQLARESVSEGGSSYSNLDRLIEDIRLMNVGANC
;
A
#
# COMPACT_ATOMS: atom_id res chain seq x y z
N MET A 1 14.98 -38.22 -6.28
CA MET A 1 13.66 -37.61 -6.53
C MET A 1 13.95 -36.16 -6.84
N GLU A 2 13.89 -35.78 -8.11
CA GLU A 2 13.91 -34.37 -8.51
C GLU A 2 12.60 -33.76 -8.00
N GLU A 3 12.69 -32.70 -7.20
CA GLU A 3 11.51 -31.92 -6.80
C GLU A 3 10.85 -31.38 -8.06
N GLU A 4 9.56 -31.66 -8.26
CA GLU A 4 8.80 -31.00 -9.33
C GLU A 4 8.94 -29.48 -9.19
N PRO A 5 9.15 -28.74 -10.29
CA PRO A 5 9.31 -27.30 -10.23
C PRO A 5 8.04 -26.68 -9.66
N LYS A 6 8.17 -26.10 -8.47
CA LYS A 6 7.07 -25.46 -7.76
C LYS A 6 6.51 -24.31 -8.59
N ALA A 7 5.20 -24.28 -8.77
CA ALA A 7 4.55 -23.19 -9.48
C ALA A 7 4.91 -21.83 -8.84
N PRO A 8 5.19 -20.79 -9.64
CA PRO A 8 5.54 -19.48 -9.12
C PRO A 8 4.36 -18.89 -8.33
N PRO A 9 4.61 -18.12 -7.25
CA PRO A 9 3.56 -17.42 -6.53
C PRO A 9 2.86 -16.41 -7.46
N HIS A 10 1.58 -16.16 -7.20
CA HIS A 10 0.78 -15.22 -7.96
C HIS A 10 0.15 -14.18 -7.05
N VAL A 11 0.63 -12.94 -7.20
CA VAL A 11 0.24 -11.79 -6.38
C VAL A 11 -0.82 -10.97 -7.09
N LEU A 12 -1.91 -10.70 -6.40
CA LEU A 12 -2.87 -9.66 -6.79
C LEU A 12 -2.44 -8.33 -6.16
N ILE A 13 -2.28 -7.28 -6.97
CA ILE A 13 -2.01 -5.93 -6.49
C ILE A 13 -3.26 -5.07 -6.68
N PHE A 14 -3.75 -4.47 -5.59
CA PHE A 14 -4.94 -3.61 -5.60
C PHE A 14 -4.64 -2.23 -4.97
N PRO A 15 -4.35 -1.19 -5.77
CA PRO A 15 -3.96 0.12 -5.29
C PRO A 15 -5.15 1.01 -4.88
N LEU A 16 -4.87 2.02 -4.06
CA LEU A 16 -5.74 3.19 -3.95
C LEU A 16 -5.84 3.84 -5.34
N PRO A 17 -7.05 4.10 -5.88
CA PRO A 17 -7.25 4.59 -7.25
C PRO A 17 -6.90 6.08 -7.43
N ALA A 18 -5.73 6.48 -6.92
CA ALA A 18 -5.12 7.79 -7.02
C ALA A 18 -3.73 7.68 -7.67
N GLN A 19 -3.30 8.74 -8.37
CA GLN A 19 -2.10 8.73 -9.20
C GLN A 19 -0.82 8.31 -8.43
N GLY A 20 -0.61 8.84 -7.22
CA GLY A 20 0.57 8.54 -6.40
C GLY A 20 0.66 7.05 -6.04
N PRO A 21 -0.34 6.50 -5.33
CA PRO A 21 -0.37 5.08 -4.96
C PRO A 21 -0.24 4.13 -6.16
N VAL A 22 -1.02 4.35 -7.23
CA VAL A 22 -0.92 3.54 -8.46
C VAL A 22 0.50 3.53 -9.01
N ASN A 23 1.16 4.70 -9.11
CA ASN A 23 2.52 4.80 -9.61
C ASN A 23 3.57 4.11 -8.73
N SER A 24 3.37 4.10 -7.41
CA SER A 24 4.24 3.41 -6.46
C SER A 24 4.05 1.90 -6.55
N MET A 25 2.80 1.44 -6.57
CA MET A 25 2.48 0.02 -6.65
C MET A 25 2.84 -0.59 -8.00
N LEU A 26 2.80 0.16 -9.10
CA LEU A 26 3.34 -0.29 -10.40
C LEU A 26 4.85 -0.56 -10.32
N LYS A 27 5.63 0.24 -9.56
CA LYS A 27 7.06 -0.03 -9.37
C LYS A 27 7.31 -1.29 -8.57
N LEU A 28 6.51 -1.50 -7.52
CA LEU A 28 6.53 -2.75 -6.77
C LEU A 28 6.18 -3.94 -7.67
N ALA A 29 5.14 -3.81 -8.49
CA ALA A 29 4.73 -4.84 -9.44
C ALA A 29 5.86 -5.24 -10.39
N GLU A 30 6.59 -4.26 -10.94
CA GLU A 30 7.74 -4.50 -11.81
C GLU A 30 8.90 -5.19 -11.05
N LEU A 31 9.19 -4.78 -9.81
CA LEU A 31 10.19 -5.45 -8.97
C LEU A 31 9.83 -6.91 -8.69
N LEU A 32 8.55 -7.21 -8.43
CA LEU A 32 8.08 -8.58 -8.24
C LEU A 32 8.16 -9.39 -9.54
N SER A 33 7.78 -8.79 -10.68
CA SER A 33 7.91 -9.44 -12.00
C SER A 33 9.36 -9.74 -12.38
N LEU A 34 10.31 -8.85 -12.07
CA LEU A 34 11.75 -9.10 -12.22
C LEU A 34 12.24 -10.29 -11.36
N ALA A 35 11.57 -10.56 -10.24
CA ALA A 35 11.85 -11.69 -9.35
C ALA A 35 11.14 -13.00 -9.75
N GLY A 36 10.47 -13.03 -10.90
CA GLY A 36 9.74 -14.19 -11.42
C GLY A 36 8.37 -14.43 -10.78
N ILE A 37 7.84 -13.47 -10.01
CA ILE A 37 6.52 -13.56 -9.39
C ILE A 37 5.46 -13.18 -10.42
N HIS A 38 4.40 -14.00 -10.53
CA HIS A 38 3.25 -13.65 -11.35
C HIS A 38 2.47 -12.51 -10.69
N VAL A 39 2.02 -11.54 -11.46
CA VAL A 39 1.32 -10.36 -10.93
C VAL A 39 0.05 -10.08 -11.73
N THR A 40 -1.07 -10.03 -11.03
CA THR A 40 -2.29 -9.39 -11.53
C THR A 40 -2.39 -8.01 -10.91
N PHE A 41 -2.30 -6.96 -11.72
CA PHE A 41 -2.50 -5.59 -11.28
C PHE A 41 -3.94 -5.18 -11.54
N LEU A 42 -4.74 -5.05 -10.49
CA LEU A 42 -6.17 -4.75 -10.58
C LEU A 42 -6.39 -3.23 -10.45
N ASN A 43 -6.65 -2.59 -11.59
CA ASN A 43 -6.98 -1.16 -11.64
C ASN A 43 -8.50 -0.93 -11.60
N THR A 44 -8.91 0.27 -11.19
CA THR A 44 -10.26 0.71 -11.55
C THR A 44 -10.34 0.95 -13.06
N VAL A 45 -11.52 0.75 -13.67
CA VAL A 45 -11.71 1.02 -15.11
C VAL A 45 -11.25 2.44 -15.46
N HIS A 46 -11.66 3.44 -14.66
CA HIS A 46 -11.27 4.84 -14.84
C HIS A 46 -9.75 5.03 -14.85
N ASN A 47 -9.02 4.46 -13.89
CA ASN A 47 -7.56 4.62 -13.83
C ASN A 47 -6.85 3.83 -14.92
N HIS A 48 -7.36 2.66 -15.29
CA HIS A 48 -6.79 1.89 -16.40
C HIS A 48 -6.85 2.66 -17.71
N ASP A 49 -8.01 3.23 -18.06
CA ASP A 49 -8.18 4.01 -19.28
C ASP A 49 -7.23 5.22 -19.33
N ARG A 50 -7.03 5.89 -18.19
CA ARG A 50 -6.07 7.00 -18.08
C ARG A 50 -4.63 6.55 -18.24
N LEU A 51 -4.24 5.44 -17.61
CA LEU A 51 -2.89 4.89 -17.76
C LEU A 51 -2.61 4.53 -19.21
N VAL A 52 -3.54 3.86 -19.90
CA VAL A 52 -3.38 3.47 -21.31
C VAL A 52 -3.33 4.71 -22.21
N ARG A 53 -4.12 5.74 -21.93
CA ARG A 53 -4.16 6.96 -22.75
C ARG A 53 -2.94 7.86 -22.59
N TYR A 54 -2.42 8.00 -21.38
CA TYR A 54 -1.42 9.02 -21.05
C TYR A 54 -0.03 8.46 -20.75
N THR A 55 0.15 7.14 -20.81
CA THR A 55 1.44 6.48 -20.54
C THR A 55 1.66 5.29 -21.47
N ASN A 56 2.85 4.71 -21.43
CA ASN A 56 3.20 3.48 -22.13
C ASN A 56 3.08 2.23 -21.24
N VAL A 57 2.16 2.23 -20.26
CA VAL A 57 2.10 1.18 -19.23
C VAL A 57 1.99 -0.24 -19.82
N LEU A 58 1.22 -0.44 -20.88
CA LEU A 58 1.08 -1.77 -21.49
C LEU A 58 2.40 -2.25 -22.09
N ALA A 59 3.11 -1.38 -22.81
CA ALA A 59 4.41 -1.70 -23.39
C ALA A 59 5.47 -1.94 -22.30
N ARG A 60 5.44 -1.17 -21.20
CA ARG A 60 6.35 -1.33 -20.06
C ARG A 60 6.28 -2.73 -19.45
N PHE A 61 5.08 -3.33 -19.38
CA PHE A 61 4.89 -4.65 -18.77
C PHE A 61 4.80 -5.80 -19.77
N ALA A 62 4.83 -5.53 -21.08
CA ALA A 62 4.74 -6.56 -22.12
C ALA A 62 5.90 -7.57 -22.09
N CYS A 63 7.05 -7.20 -21.52
CA CYS A 63 8.20 -8.08 -21.35
C CYS A 63 8.06 -9.10 -20.22
N PHE A 64 6.99 -9.04 -19.41
CA PHE A 64 6.76 -9.95 -18.29
C PHE A 64 5.59 -10.91 -18.58
N PRO A 65 5.83 -12.17 -19.00
CA PRO A 65 4.77 -13.13 -19.33
C PRO A 65 3.84 -13.47 -18.16
N GLY A 66 4.32 -13.31 -16.93
CA GLY A 66 3.57 -13.52 -15.69
C GLY A 66 2.78 -12.29 -15.21
N PHE A 67 2.84 -11.17 -15.94
CA PHE A 67 2.15 -9.93 -15.57
C PHE A 67 0.86 -9.75 -16.39
N GLN A 68 -0.21 -9.31 -15.74
CA GLN A 68 -1.44 -8.91 -16.42
C GLN A 68 -2.14 -7.75 -15.71
N PHE A 69 -2.80 -6.89 -16.49
CA PHE A 69 -3.79 -5.95 -15.97
C PHE A 69 -5.17 -6.58 -15.95
N LYS A 70 -5.92 -6.33 -14.89
CA LYS A 70 -7.36 -6.54 -14.84
C LYS A 70 -8.03 -5.25 -14.36
N THR A 71 -9.32 -5.11 -14.67
CA THR A 71 -10.09 -3.92 -14.32
C THR A 71 -11.29 -4.28 -13.45
N ILE A 72 -11.66 -3.35 -12.60
CA ILE A 72 -12.85 -3.42 -11.74
C ILE A 72 -13.55 -2.06 -11.74
N PRO A 73 -14.89 -1.97 -11.76
CA PRO A 73 -15.56 -0.67 -11.64
C PRO A 73 -15.31 -0.07 -10.25
N ASP A 74 -15.12 1.25 -10.20
CA ASP A 74 -15.08 2.03 -8.95
C ASP A 74 -16.47 2.49 -8.49
N GLY A 75 -17.52 2.19 -9.27
CA GLY A 75 -18.92 2.49 -9.00
C GLY A 75 -19.34 3.93 -9.32
N LEU A 76 -18.42 4.79 -9.76
CA LEU A 76 -18.72 6.17 -10.10
C LEU A 76 -18.82 6.38 -11.63
N PRO A 77 -19.65 7.33 -12.12
CA PRO A 77 -19.71 7.71 -13.54
C PRO A 77 -18.35 8.16 -14.09
N ALA A 78 -18.11 8.04 -15.40
CA ALA A 78 -16.78 8.30 -15.98
C ALA A 78 -16.27 9.74 -15.82
N ASP A 79 -17.19 10.71 -15.77
CA ASP A 79 -16.97 12.15 -15.67
C ASP A 79 -16.89 12.68 -14.23
N ASN A 80 -17.23 11.86 -13.23
CA ASN A 80 -17.18 12.27 -11.82
C ASN A 80 -15.71 12.47 -11.35
N PRO A 81 -15.35 13.55 -10.64
CA PRO A 81 -13.99 13.72 -10.11
C PRO A 81 -13.62 12.67 -9.03
N ARG A 82 -12.39 12.16 -9.05
CA ARG A 82 -11.85 11.21 -8.04
C ARG A 82 -10.83 11.84 -7.07
N ALA A 83 -10.78 13.16 -6.98
CA ALA A 83 -9.72 13.88 -6.26
C ALA A 83 -10.29 14.91 -5.28
N GLY A 84 -9.47 15.30 -4.30
CA GLY A 84 -9.84 16.32 -3.31
C GLY A 84 -11.04 15.90 -2.46
N ASP A 85 -12.02 16.79 -2.35
CA ASP A 85 -13.20 16.62 -1.50
C ASP A 85 -14.11 15.46 -1.93
N HIS A 86 -13.92 14.92 -3.14
CA HIS A 86 -14.66 13.77 -3.67
C HIS A 86 -14.11 12.41 -3.21
N PHE A 87 -13.04 12.39 -2.41
CA PHE A 87 -12.46 11.14 -1.95
C PHE A 87 -13.44 10.30 -1.12
N MET A 88 -14.28 10.92 -0.29
CA MET A 88 -15.28 10.20 0.51
C MET A 88 -16.31 9.50 -0.36
N GLU A 89 -16.82 10.18 -1.39
CA GLU A 89 -17.75 9.60 -2.36
C GLU A 89 -17.14 8.41 -3.10
N LEU A 90 -15.87 8.54 -3.51
CA LEU A 90 -15.11 7.44 -4.10
C LEU A 90 -14.95 6.28 -3.13
N PHE A 91 -14.59 6.55 -1.87
CA PHE A 91 -14.42 5.52 -0.86
C PHE A 91 -15.73 4.75 -0.57
N ASP A 92 -16.84 5.46 -0.44
CA ASP A 92 -18.17 4.86 -0.23
C ASP A 92 -18.60 4.02 -1.44
N SER A 93 -18.33 4.52 -2.65
CA SER A 93 -18.58 3.79 -3.90
C SER A 93 -17.73 2.51 -4.01
N LEU A 94 -16.45 2.58 -3.65
CA LEU A 94 -15.57 1.40 -3.61
C LEU A 94 -16.06 0.36 -2.60
N ASN A 95 -16.54 0.77 -1.43
CA ASN A 95 -17.08 -0.17 -0.44
C ASN A 95 -18.41 -0.80 -0.86
N SER A 96 -19.31 -0.02 -1.47
CA SER A 96 -20.63 -0.50 -1.85
C SER A 96 -20.65 -1.29 -3.16
N VAL A 97 -19.80 -0.92 -4.12
CA VAL A 97 -19.77 -1.51 -5.47
C VAL A 97 -18.55 -2.38 -5.69
N THR A 98 -17.34 -1.87 -5.41
CA THR A 98 -16.10 -2.59 -5.74
C THR A 98 -15.88 -3.78 -4.81
N LYS A 99 -16.12 -3.68 -3.50
CA LYS A 99 -15.98 -4.80 -2.54
C LYS A 99 -16.72 -6.08 -2.95
N PRO A 100 -18.05 -6.07 -3.25
CA PRO A 100 -18.75 -7.30 -3.62
C PRO A 100 -18.27 -7.87 -4.98
N ILE A 101 -17.87 -7.01 -5.92
CA ILE A 101 -17.33 -7.45 -7.21
C ILE A 101 -15.94 -8.06 -7.02
N PHE A 102 -15.07 -7.41 -6.24
CA PHE A 102 -13.73 -7.88 -5.90
C PHE A 102 -13.78 -9.29 -5.30
N ARG A 103 -14.68 -9.48 -4.31
CA ARG A 103 -14.97 -10.79 -3.74
C ARG A 103 -15.36 -11.80 -4.82
N LYS A 104 -16.40 -11.50 -5.62
CA LYS A 104 -16.86 -12.41 -6.69
C LYS A 104 -15.76 -12.77 -7.68
N MET A 105 -14.90 -11.81 -8.06
CA MET A 105 -13.81 -12.02 -9.00
C MET A 105 -12.73 -12.94 -8.43
N LEU A 106 -12.42 -12.86 -7.13
CA LEU A 106 -11.51 -13.81 -6.46
C LEU A 106 -12.13 -15.22 -6.40
N PHE A 107 -13.36 -15.35 -5.89
CA PHE A 107 -14.05 -16.64 -5.75
C PHE A 107 -14.21 -17.40 -7.08
N SER A 108 -14.46 -16.67 -8.17
CA SER A 108 -14.65 -17.27 -9.50
C SER A 108 -13.33 -17.51 -10.26
N GLY A 109 -12.17 -17.18 -9.68
CA GLY A 109 -10.88 -17.29 -10.34
C GLY A 109 -10.68 -16.29 -11.49
N GLN A 110 -11.55 -15.28 -11.62
CA GLN A 110 -11.41 -14.23 -12.64
C GLN A 110 -10.15 -13.40 -12.46
N LEU A 111 -9.51 -13.43 -11.29
CA LEU A 111 -8.23 -12.77 -11.04
C LEU A 111 -7.03 -13.70 -11.21
N ASN A 112 -7.22 -14.98 -11.52
CA ASN A 112 -6.14 -15.94 -11.75
C ASN A 112 -5.29 -15.54 -12.96
N SER A 113 -4.06 -16.03 -13.02
CA SER A 113 -3.15 -15.75 -14.14
C SER A 113 -3.74 -16.32 -15.43
N ASN A 114 -3.88 -15.51 -16.47
CA ASN A 114 -4.47 -15.99 -17.73
C ASN A 114 -3.58 -17.01 -18.43
N SER A 115 -2.25 -16.83 -18.35
CA SER A 115 -1.26 -17.66 -19.06
C SER A 115 -1.05 -19.03 -18.38
N SER A 116 -1.02 -19.07 -17.05
CA SER A 116 -0.70 -20.28 -16.28
C SER A 116 -1.85 -20.82 -15.43
N ARG A 117 -3.02 -20.17 -15.44
CA ARG A 117 -4.20 -20.49 -14.61
C ARG A 117 -3.92 -20.54 -13.11
N LEU A 118 -2.82 -19.93 -12.65
CA LEU A 118 -2.43 -19.94 -11.25
C LEU A 118 -3.42 -19.14 -10.40
N PRO A 119 -3.93 -19.72 -9.29
CA PRO A 119 -4.77 -19.00 -8.35
C PRO A 119 -3.98 -17.87 -7.68
N VAL A 120 -4.68 -16.83 -7.23
CA VAL A 120 -4.05 -15.78 -6.42
C VAL A 120 -3.61 -16.39 -5.08
N SER A 121 -2.32 -16.30 -4.77
CA SER A 121 -1.73 -16.85 -3.54
C SER A 121 -1.41 -15.78 -2.49
N CYS A 122 -1.44 -14.51 -2.85
CA CYS A 122 -1.23 -13.37 -1.96
C CYS A 122 -1.87 -12.11 -2.55
N ILE A 123 -2.41 -11.25 -1.69
CA ILE A 123 -2.93 -9.93 -2.07
C ILE A 123 -2.04 -8.85 -1.48
N ILE A 124 -1.57 -7.91 -2.29
CA ILE A 124 -0.97 -6.65 -1.83
C ILE A 124 -1.98 -5.54 -2.12
N ALA A 125 -2.63 -5.05 -1.07
CA ALA A 125 -3.62 -3.99 -1.17
C ALA A 125 -3.11 -2.68 -0.57
N ASP A 126 -3.59 -1.55 -1.07
CA ASP A 126 -3.36 -0.28 -0.39
C ASP A 126 -4.02 -0.30 1.00
N GLY A 127 -3.25 0.02 2.03
CA GLY A 127 -3.71 -0.06 3.42
C GLY A 127 -4.72 1.02 3.83
N VAL A 128 -5.21 1.86 2.92
CA VAL A 128 -6.42 2.67 3.10
C VAL A 128 -7.69 1.82 2.97
N PHE A 129 -7.61 0.60 2.44
CA PHE A 129 -8.73 -0.33 2.37
C PHE A 129 -8.50 -1.56 3.24
N SER A 130 -9.38 -1.78 4.20
CA SER A 130 -9.40 -3.00 5.01
C SER A 130 -10.24 -4.12 4.41
N PHE A 131 -11.18 -3.83 3.50
CA PHE A 131 -12.02 -4.87 2.92
C PHE A 131 -11.27 -5.99 2.18
N PRO A 132 -10.09 -5.76 1.55
CA PRO A 132 -9.32 -6.85 0.96
C PRO A 132 -8.85 -7.85 2.02
N ILE A 133 -8.59 -7.42 3.26
CA ILE A 133 -8.30 -8.32 4.40
C ILE A 133 -9.50 -9.24 4.64
N ASP A 134 -10.70 -8.67 4.81
CA ASP A 134 -11.90 -9.47 5.07
C ASP A 134 -12.12 -10.54 3.98
N VAL A 135 -11.94 -10.17 2.71
CA VAL A 135 -12.09 -11.09 1.57
C VAL A 135 -10.95 -12.12 1.50
N GLY A 136 -9.72 -11.72 1.86
CA GLY A 136 -8.58 -12.62 1.94
C GLY A 136 -8.77 -13.67 3.03
N ASP A 137 -9.22 -13.26 4.22
CA ASP A 137 -9.50 -14.15 5.36
C ASP A 137 -10.55 -15.22 4.99
N GLU A 138 -11.61 -14.83 4.29
CA GLU A 138 -12.66 -15.74 3.80
C GLU A 138 -12.14 -16.82 2.83
N LEU A 139 -11.10 -16.50 2.07
CA LEU A 139 -10.51 -17.36 1.05
C LEU A 139 -9.22 -18.04 1.50
N GLY A 140 -8.74 -17.76 2.72
CA GLY A 140 -7.44 -18.20 3.20
C GLY A 140 -6.25 -17.58 2.44
N ILE A 141 -6.44 -16.43 1.78
CA ILE A 141 -5.39 -15.75 1.00
C ILE A 141 -4.75 -14.66 1.88
N PRO A 142 -3.45 -14.71 2.15
CA PRO A 142 -2.78 -13.71 2.96
C PRO A 142 -2.77 -12.33 2.28
N VAL A 143 -3.08 -11.29 3.07
CA VAL A 143 -3.10 -9.90 2.61
C VAL A 143 -1.96 -9.12 3.24
N ILE A 144 -1.18 -8.45 2.40
CA ILE A 144 -0.15 -7.50 2.79
C ILE A 144 -0.68 -6.10 2.51
N HIS A 145 -0.66 -5.23 3.51
CA HIS A 145 -0.95 -3.81 3.30
C HIS A 145 0.28 -3.10 2.75
N PHE A 146 0.09 -2.23 1.77
CA PHE A 146 1.09 -1.27 1.35
C PHE A 146 0.58 0.14 1.61
N ARG A 147 1.28 0.88 2.48
CA ARG A 147 1.03 2.31 2.68
C ARG A 147 2.07 3.11 1.90
N THR A 148 1.62 3.89 0.92
CA THR A 148 2.50 4.67 0.05
C THR A 148 2.82 6.07 0.60
N ILE A 149 2.37 6.37 1.81
CA ILE A 149 2.75 7.55 2.59
C ILE A 149 4.04 7.26 3.39
N SER A 150 4.67 8.29 3.97
CA SER A 150 5.85 8.11 4.84
C SER A 150 5.50 7.34 6.13
N ALA A 151 6.50 6.77 6.80
CA ALA A 151 6.29 6.10 8.08
C ALA A 151 5.78 7.08 9.14
N CYS A 152 6.33 8.31 9.20
CA CYS A 152 5.86 9.33 10.13
C CYS A 152 4.40 9.74 9.89
N SER A 153 3.95 9.83 8.63
CA SER A 153 2.55 10.11 8.32
C SER A 153 1.65 8.95 8.73
N PHE A 154 2.06 7.71 8.44
CA PHE A 154 1.33 6.52 8.87
C PHE A 154 1.20 6.45 10.39
N TRP A 155 2.30 6.68 11.11
CA TRP A 155 2.33 6.63 12.57
C TRP A 155 1.47 7.73 13.20
N ALA A 156 1.57 8.97 12.71
CA ALA A 156 0.70 10.06 13.15
C ALA A 156 -0.78 9.73 12.94
N PHE A 157 -1.16 9.13 11.80
CA PHE A 157 -2.54 8.69 11.54
C PHE A 157 -2.97 7.53 12.44
N PHE A 158 -2.05 6.63 12.75
CA PHE A 158 -2.30 5.54 13.69
C PHE A 158 -2.60 6.12 15.08
N CYS A 159 -1.81 7.08 15.56
CA CYS A 159 -1.95 7.68 16.89
C CYS A 159 -3.10 8.68 17.05
N VAL A 160 -3.89 9.02 16.02
CA VAL A 160 -4.93 10.06 16.12
C VAL A 160 -5.90 9.85 17.29
N LEU A 161 -6.30 8.61 17.59
CA LEU A 161 -7.17 8.34 18.74
C LEU A 161 -6.49 8.75 20.05
N ASP A 162 -5.21 8.45 20.20
CA ASP A 162 -4.38 8.84 21.35
C ASP A 162 -4.26 10.37 21.44
N ILE A 163 -4.15 11.06 20.29
CA ILE A 163 -4.14 12.54 20.21
C ILE A 163 -5.49 13.14 20.64
N ILE A 164 -6.62 12.50 20.28
CA ILE A 164 -7.96 12.93 20.70
C ILE A 164 -8.12 12.70 22.22
N GLU A 165 -7.72 11.54 22.73
CA GLU A 165 -7.79 11.20 24.15
C GLU A 165 -6.94 12.15 25.03
N ALA A 166 -5.78 12.58 24.51
CA ALA A 166 -4.93 13.59 25.15
C ALA A 166 -5.51 15.01 25.08
N GLY A 167 -6.64 15.23 24.38
CA GLY A 167 -7.25 16.54 24.19
C GLY A 167 -6.47 17.47 23.25
N GLU A 168 -5.53 16.93 22.47
CA GLU A 168 -4.69 17.69 21.54
C GLU A 168 -5.37 17.88 20.16
N LEU A 169 -6.40 17.09 19.87
CA LEU A 169 -7.34 17.27 18.76
C LEU A 169 -8.79 17.53 19.25
N PRO A 170 -9.59 18.29 18.48
CA PRO A 170 -9.24 18.95 17.22
C PRO A 170 -8.37 20.19 17.44
N ILE A 171 -7.66 20.60 16.38
CA ILE A 171 -6.84 21.83 16.42
C ILE A 171 -7.78 23.04 16.60
N ARG A 172 -7.57 23.83 17.65
CA ARG A 172 -8.41 24.97 18.01
C ARG A 172 -7.91 26.25 17.35
N GLY A 173 -8.59 26.70 16.29
CA GLY A 173 -8.28 27.95 15.61
C GLY A 173 -6.91 27.96 14.92
N ASN A 174 -6.53 29.10 14.33
CA ASN A 174 -5.27 29.25 13.59
C ASN A 174 -4.09 29.68 14.47
N GLU A 175 -4.33 30.08 15.72
CA GLU A 175 -3.31 30.63 16.62
C GLU A 175 -2.42 29.54 17.24
N ASP A 176 -2.90 28.30 17.31
CA ASP A 176 -2.25 27.15 17.98
C ASP A 176 -1.45 26.24 17.00
N MET A 177 -1.13 26.74 15.81
CA MET A 177 -0.58 25.91 14.73
C MET A 177 0.87 25.46 14.94
N ASP A 178 1.63 26.11 15.83
CA ASP A 178 3.02 25.73 16.17
C ASP A 178 3.12 24.86 17.43
N ARG A 179 2.02 24.60 18.14
CA ARG A 179 2.04 23.72 19.31
C ARG A 179 2.42 22.31 18.90
N LEU A 180 3.34 21.73 19.68
CA LEU A 180 3.77 20.35 19.55
C LEU A 180 2.66 19.38 19.98
N ILE A 181 2.56 18.27 19.27
CA ILE A 181 1.73 17.13 19.62
C ILE A 181 2.58 16.19 20.47
N SER A 182 2.25 16.06 21.75
CA SER A 182 3.03 15.29 22.72
C SER A 182 2.57 13.83 22.85
N SER A 183 1.39 13.50 22.31
CA SER A 183 0.78 12.16 22.38
C SER A 183 1.20 11.19 21.26
N VAL A 184 2.13 11.56 20.38
CA VAL A 184 2.64 10.68 19.31
C VAL A 184 4.05 10.21 19.64
N PRO A 185 4.22 8.95 20.10
CA PRO A 185 5.51 8.43 20.53
C PRO A 185 6.59 8.54 19.45
N GLY A 186 7.76 9.05 19.81
CA GLY A 186 8.89 9.25 18.91
C GLY A 186 8.78 10.47 17.98
N MET A 187 7.73 11.28 18.13
CA MET A 187 7.51 12.52 17.38
C MET A 187 7.22 13.75 18.25
N GLU A 188 7.31 13.60 19.57
CA GLU A 188 6.88 14.57 20.59
C GLU A 188 7.62 15.92 20.49
N THR A 189 8.86 15.90 19.97
CA THR A 189 9.74 17.08 19.92
C THR A 189 9.63 17.88 18.63
N PHE A 190 8.94 17.36 17.60
CA PHE A 190 8.91 18.00 16.28
C PHE A 190 7.56 17.98 15.55
N LEU A 191 6.62 17.10 15.89
CA LEU A 191 5.31 17.09 15.26
C LEU A 191 4.48 18.26 15.78
N ARG A 192 4.12 19.19 14.90
CA ARG A 192 3.26 20.33 15.25
C ARG A 192 1.85 20.16 14.73
N CYS A 193 0.90 20.90 15.29
CA CYS A 193 -0.47 20.99 14.80
C CYS A 193 -0.54 21.29 13.29
N ARG A 194 0.33 22.19 12.77
CA ARG A 194 0.37 22.50 11.33
C ARG A 194 0.83 21.37 10.43
N ASP A 195 1.59 20.42 10.96
CA ASP A 195 2.14 19.29 10.21
C ASP A 195 1.07 18.20 10.02
N LEU A 196 -0.02 18.22 10.82
CA LEU A 196 -1.18 17.36 10.63
C LEU A 196 -2.04 17.84 9.43
N PRO A 197 -2.67 16.90 8.69
CA PRO A 197 -3.53 17.25 7.56
C PRO A 197 -4.68 18.19 7.92
N SER A 198 -5.19 18.93 6.93
CA SER A 198 -6.31 19.86 7.12
C SER A 198 -7.56 19.19 7.70
N PHE A 199 -7.79 17.91 7.42
CA PHE A 199 -8.91 17.16 7.98
C PHE A 199 -8.77 16.86 9.49
N CYS A 200 -7.63 17.15 10.12
CA CYS A 200 -7.49 17.17 11.59
C CYS A 200 -8.05 18.44 12.25
N ARG A 201 -8.48 19.44 11.45
CA ARG A 201 -9.03 20.72 11.91
C ARG A 201 -10.56 20.72 11.97
N VAL A 202 -11.16 19.56 12.22
CA VAL A 202 -12.63 19.39 12.31
C VAL A 202 -13.19 20.06 13.56
N SER A 203 -14.41 20.59 13.50
CA SER A 203 -15.06 21.19 14.68
C SER A 203 -15.38 20.16 15.76
N ASN A 204 -15.69 18.92 15.35
CA ASN A 204 -15.98 17.82 16.24
C ASN A 204 -15.31 16.53 15.70
N PRO A 205 -14.31 15.97 16.41
CA PRO A 205 -13.63 14.76 15.96
C PRO A 205 -14.53 13.53 15.97
N ALA A 206 -15.67 13.54 16.67
CA ALA A 206 -16.62 12.43 16.71
C ALA A 206 -17.59 12.38 15.51
N GLU A 207 -17.63 13.42 14.68
CA GLU A 207 -18.51 13.45 13.51
C GLU A 207 -17.94 12.62 12.34
N PRO A 208 -18.81 11.95 11.55
CA PRO A 208 -18.40 11.27 10.34
C PRO A 208 -17.63 12.22 9.42
N SER A 209 -16.36 11.91 9.22
CA SER A 209 -15.43 12.79 8.51
C SER A 209 -14.32 11.97 7.86
N TYR A 210 -13.58 12.63 6.97
CA TYR A 210 -12.42 12.03 6.33
C TYR A 210 -11.36 11.61 7.36
N LEU A 211 -11.24 12.33 8.49
CA LEU A 211 -10.38 11.94 9.60
C LEU A 211 -10.78 10.58 10.17
N GLN A 212 -12.05 10.42 10.57
CA GLN A 212 -12.56 9.18 11.14
C GLN A 212 -12.35 7.99 10.22
N LEU A 213 -12.52 8.20 8.91
CA LEU A 213 -12.25 7.18 7.92
C LEU A 213 -10.78 6.75 7.92
N ILE A 214 -9.85 7.70 7.76
CA ILE A 214 -8.42 7.39 7.68
C ILE A 214 -7.93 6.73 8.97
N VAL A 215 -8.41 7.17 10.14
CA VAL A 215 -8.08 6.57 11.43
C VAL A 215 -8.56 5.13 11.50
N LYS A 216 -9.83 4.90 11.18
CA LYS A 216 -10.45 3.56 11.20
C LYS A 216 -9.66 2.59 10.33
N GLU A 217 -9.39 2.95 9.07
CA GLU A 217 -8.71 2.09 8.10
C GLU A 217 -7.23 1.90 8.45
N THR A 218 -6.55 2.96 8.92
CA THR A 218 -5.14 2.88 9.32
C THR A 218 -4.96 1.92 10.50
N ARG A 219 -5.87 1.93 11.48
CA ARG A 219 -5.90 0.99 12.62
C ARG A 219 -6.21 -0.46 12.23
N GLN A 220 -6.62 -0.75 10.99
CA GLN A 220 -6.76 -2.12 10.50
C GLN A 220 -5.44 -2.74 10.02
N SER A 221 -4.38 -1.94 9.81
CA SER A 221 -3.09 -2.43 9.32
C SER A 221 -2.48 -3.60 10.12
N PRO A 222 -2.60 -3.68 11.46
CA PRO A 222 -2.13 -4.82 12.25
C PRO A 222 -2.83 -6.16 11.94
N ARG A 223 -4.02 -6.14 11.31
CA ARG A 223 -4.71 -7.36 10.88
C ARG A 223 -4.09 -7.97 9.62
N ALA A 224 -3.38 -7.17 8.81
CA ALA A 224 -2.70 -7.67 7.63
C ALA A 224 -1.54 -8.60 8.01
N ARG A 225 -1.20 -9.54 7.12
CA ARG A 225 -0.09 -10.48 7.30
C ARG A 225 1.26 -9.77 7.44
N ALA A 226 1.38 -8.61 6.78
CA ALA A 226 2.53 -7.73 6.83
C ALA A 226 2.18 -6.31 6.36
N LEU A 227 3.09 -5.37 6.62
CA LEU A 227 3.02 -3.98 6.17
C LEU A 227 4.23 -3.63 5.29
N ILE A 228 3.98 -3.10 4.11
CA ILE A 228 5.00 -2.48 3.25
C ILE A 228 4.93 -0.97 3.43
N LEU A 229 6.09 -0.34 3.61
CA LEU A 229 6.26 1.10 3.56
C LEU A 229 7.29 1.49 2.50
N ASN A 230 6.99 2.53 1.72
CA ASN A 230 7.92 3.10 0.73
C ASN A 230 8.91 4.07 1.41
N THR A 231 9.66 3.55 2.38
CA THR A 231 10.72 4.25 3.14
C THR A 231 11.86 3.28 3.46
N PHE A 232 12.86 3.70 4.22
CA PHE A 232 14.02 2.90 4.63
C PHE A 232 14.47 3.21 6.06
N GLU A 233 15.20 2.29 6.70
CA GLU A 233 15.55 2.37 8.12
C GLU A 233 16.36 3.62 8.46
N GLU A 234 17.33 3.96 7.63
CA GLU A 234 18.24 5.07 7.86
C GLU A 234 17.53 6.43 7.81
N LEU A 235 16.32 6.49 7.21
CA LEU A 235 15.51 7.71 7.15
C LEU A 235 14.51 7.84 8.30
N GLU A 236 13.79 6.76 8.63
CA GLU A 236 12.65 6.82 9.57
C GLU A 236 12.74 5.79 10.72
N GLY A 237 13.93 5.22 10.98
CA GLY A 237 14.17 4.14 11.95
C GLY A 237 13.53 4.31 13.35
N PRO A 238 13.62 5.49 13.99
CA PRO A 238 12.94 5.72 15.28
C PRO A 238 11.42 5.54 15.21
N VAL A 239 10.77 6.11 14.19
CA VAL A 239 9.31 5.96 13.98
C VAL A 239 8.95 4.52 13.62
N LEU A 240 9.76 3.89 12.77
CA LEU A 240 9.59 2.49 12.38
C LEU A 240 9.64 1.54 13.60
N SER A 241 10.45 1.86 14.60
CA SER A 241 10.52 1.10 15.85
C SER A 241 9.19 1.12 16.62
N HIS A 242 8.49 2.26 16.63
CA HIS A 242 7.15 2.35 17.20
C HIS A 242 6.11 1.61 16.36
N ILE A 243 6.17 1.71 15.02
CA ILE A 243 5.24 0.98 14.15
C ILE A 243 5.36 -0.54 14.36
N ARG A 244 6.58 -1.05 14.55
CA ARG A 244 6.85 -2.50 14.76
C ARG A 244 6.18 -3.09 16.00
N THR A 245 5.85 -2.30 17.01
CA THR A 245 5.14 -2.80 18.19
C THR A 245 3.71 -3.23 17.86
N HIS A 246 3.14 -2.69 16.77
CA HIS A 246 1.79 -3.03 16.28
C HIS A 246 1.81 -3.83 14.97
N CYS A 247 2.79 -3.60 14.11
CA CYS A 247 2.97 -4.27 12.82
C CYS A 247 4.37 -4.92 12.78
N PRO A 248 4.58 -6.08 13.44
CA PRO A 248 5.92 -6.65 13.61
C PRO A 248 6.56 -7.07 12.27
N GLN A 249 5.74 -7.54 11.33
CA GLN A 249 6.19 -7.88 9.99
C GLN A 249 6.10 -6.65 9.07
N ILE A 250 7.16 -5.86 9.03
CA ILE A 250 7.26 -4.65 8.20
C ILE A 250 8.36 -4.78 7.15
N TYR A 251 8.11 -4.33 5.92
CA TYR A 251 9.11 -4.21 4.86
C TYR A 251 9.26 -2.75 4.43
N THR A 252 10.41 -2.16 4.72
CA THR A 252 10.79 -0.82 4.28
C THR A 252 11.57 -0.96 2.97
N ILE A 253 10.89 -0.74 1.84
CA ILE A 253 11.43 -1.00 0.48
C ILE A 253 11.58 0.27 -0.37
N GLY A 254 11.66 1.42 0.29
CA GLY A 254 11.78 2.72 -0.33
C GLY A 254 13.23 3.19 -0.49
N PRO A 255 13.47 4.23 -1.30
CA PRO A 255 12.54 4.78 -2.26
C PRO A 255 12.44 3.87 -3.50
N LEU A 256 11.23 3.38 -3.80
CA LEU A 256 10.99 2.38 -4.84
C LEU A 256 11.53 2.76 -6.23
N HIS A 257 11.52 4.04 -6.57
CA HIS A 257 12.01 4.51 -7.87
C HIS A 257 13.53 4.35 -8.02
N ALA A 258 14.29 4.48 -6.93
CA ALA A 258 15.74 4.27 -6.94
C ALA A 258 16.06 2.78 -6.88
N LEU A 259 15.32 2.03 -6.07
CA LEU A 259 15.47 0.58 -5.96
C LEU A 259 15.19 -0.12 -7.30
N MET A 260 14.15 0.31 -8.01
CA MET A 260 13.83 -0.17 -9.37
C MET A 260 14.97 0.12 -10.36
N LYS A 261 15.48 1.35 -10.41
CA LYS A 261 16.62 1.69 -11.28
C LYS A 261 17.85 0.86 -10.96
N ARG A 262 18.12 0.61 -9.67
CA ARG A 262 19.23 -0.22 -9.22
C ARG A 262 19.11 -1.67 -9.69
N LYS A 263 17.93 -2.30 -9.56
CA LYS A 263 17.68 -3.66 -10.07
C LYS A 263 17.76 -3.75 -11.60
N LEU A 264 17.53 -2.65 -12.31
CA LEU A 264 17.72 -2.54 -13.76
C LEU A 264 19.15 -2.16 -14.19
N GLY A 265 20.11 -2.11 -13.25
CA GLY A 265 21.51 -1.77 -13.56
C GLY A 265 21.74 -0.31 -13.97
N SER A 266 20.78 0.59 -13.72
CA SER A 266 20.87 2.00 -14.09
C SER A 266 21.43 2.85 -12.95
N GLU A 267 22.36 3.75 -13.26
CA GLU A 267 22.85 4.74 -12.29
C GLU A 267 21.73 5.70 -11.86
N THR A 268 21.65 5.97 -10.56
CA THR A 268 20.66 6.89 -10.00
C THR A 268 21.36 7.99 -9.20
N ILE A 269 21.16 9.24 -9.62
CA ILE A 269 21.48 10.40 -8.79
C ILE A 269 20.43 10.43 -7.66
N THR A 270 20.83 10.00 -6.48
CA THR A 270 20.02 10.01 -5.26
C THR A 270 20.87 10.46 -4.09
N PHE A 271 20.23 10.94 -3.02
CA PHE A 271 20.89 11.27 -1.77
C PHE A 271 21.69 10.05 -1.26
N GLN A 272 22.83 10.29 -0.61
CA GLN A 272 23.78 9.23 -0.24
C GLN A 272 23.13 8.10 0.57
N LEU A 273 22.35 8.42 1.61
CA LEU A 273 21.64 7.41 2.41
C LEU A 273 20.66 6.58 1.57
N ALA A 274 19.94 7.22 0.65
CA ALA A 274 19.04 6.52 -0.25
C ALA A 274 19.81 5.58 -1.20
N ARG A 275 21.00 6.00 -1.69
CA ARG A 275 21.86 5.14 -2.51
C ARG A 275 22.35 3.91 -1.75
N GLU A 276 22.77 4.10 -0.50
CA GLU A 276 23.24 3.01 0.36
C GLU A 276 22.10 2.02 0.65
N SER A 277 20.92 2.51 1.05
CA SER A 277 19.76 1.66 1.36
C SER A 277 19.31 0.77 0.19
N VAL A 278 19.37 1.26 -1.05
CA VAL A 278 18.95 0.50 -2.23
C VAL A 278 20.06 -0.32 -2.87
N SER A 279 21.30 -0.20 -2.40
CA SER A 279 22.42 -1.02 -2.88
C SER A 279 22.34 -2.45 -2.35
N GLU A 280 23.04 -3.38 -2.99
CA GLU A 280 23.14 -4.75 -2.48
C GLU A 280 23.65 -4.75 -1.03
N GLY A 281 22.95 -5.46 -0.14
CA GLY A 281 23.19 -5.44 1.31
C GLY A 281 22.59 -4.24 2.07
N GLY A 282 22.09 -3.22 1.37
CA GLY A 282 21.37 -2.09 1.97
C GLY A 282 20.00 -2.50 2.54
N SER A 283 19.45 -1.66 3.43
CA SER A 283 18.21 -1.95 4.16
C SER A 283 17.02 -2.23 3.22
N SER A 284 16.78 -1.37 2.23
CA SER A 284 15.67 -1.50 1.28
C SER A 284 15.84 -2.68 0.32
N TYR A 285 17.07 -2.92 -0.12
CA TYR A 285 17.40 -4.05 -0.97
C TYR A 285 17.13 -5.37 -0.24
N SER A 286 17.64 -5.49 0.99
CA SER A 286 17.47 -6.67 1.84
C SER A 286 16.00 -6.91 2.22
N ASN A 287 15.25 -5.84 2.49
CA ASN A 287 13.81 -5.95 2.77
C ASN A 287 12.99 -6.36 1.55
N LEU A 288 13.38 -5.94 0.34
CA LEU A 288 12.74 -6.41 -0.88
C LEU A 288 12.99 -7.91 -1.10
N ASP A 289 14.24 -8.37 -0.94
CA ASP A 289 14.58 -9.78 -1.09
C ASP A 289 13.84 -10.64 -0.04
N ARG A 290 13.74 -10.16 1.20
CA ARG A 290 12.94 -10.80 2.25
C ARG A 290 11.44 -10.84 1.93
N LEU A 291 10.88 -9.74 1.40
CA LEU A 291 9.48 -9.70 0.95
C LEU A 291 9.22 -10.75 -0.16
N ILE A 292 10.12 -10.83 -1.14
CA ILE A 292 10.02 -11.80 -2.24
C ILE A 292 10.04 -13.23 -1.70
N GLU A 293 10.93 -13.53 -0.76
CA GLU A 293 11.02 -14.86 -0.18
C GLU A 293 9.78 -15.20 0.65
N ASP A 294 9.30 -14.27 1.48
CA ASP A 294 8.08 -14.48 2.26
C ASP A 294 6.85 -14.69 1.34
N ILE A 295 6.76 -14.00 0.20
CA ILE A 295 5.71 -14.24 -0.82
C ILE A 295 5.81 -15.66 -1.41
N ARG A 296 7.02 -16.16 -1.68
CA ARG A 296 7.22 -17.54 -2.16
C ARG A 296 6.81 -18.56 -1.11
N LEU A 297 7.09 -18.27 0.17
CA LEU A 297 6.72 -19.13 1.28
C LEU A 297 5.20 -19.18 1.51
N MET A 298 4.49 -18.06 1.31
CA MET A 298 3.02 -18.02 1.38
C MET A 298 2.34 -18.97 0.39
N ASN A 299 2.96 -19.19 -0.78
CA ASN A 299 2.44 -20.12 -1.79
C ASN A 299 2.58 -21.60 -1.38
N VAL A 300 3.43 -21.94 -0.40
CA VAL A 300 3.61 -23.31 0.08
C VAL A 300 2.46 -23.76 0.97
N GLY A 301 1.92 -22.85 1.79
CA GLY A 301 0.89 -23.16 2.78
C GLY A 301 -0.51 -23.34 2.22
N ALA A 302 -0.76 -22.93 0.97
CA ALA A 302 -2.07 -23.02 0.32
C ALA A 302 -2.36 -24.38 -0.36
N ASN A 303 -1.35 -25.26 -0.46
CA ASN A 303 -1.43 -26.57 -1.13
C ASN A 303 -1.35 -27.77 -0.16
N CYS A 304 -1.47 -27.53 1.15
CA CYS A 304 -1.57 -28.58 2.19
C CYS A 304 -2.96 -28.52 2.82
#